data_AF-G5IFQ4-F1
#
_entry.id   AF-G5IFQ4-F1
#
_cell.length_a   1.000
_cell.length_b   1.000
_cell.length_c   1.000
_cell.angle_alpha   90.00
_cell.angle_beta   90.00
_cell.angle_gamma   90.00
#
_symmetry.space_group_name_H-M   'P 1'
#
loop_
_entity.id
_entity.type
_entity.pdbx_description
1 polymer ?
#
loop_
_entity_poly.entity_id
_entity_poly.type
_entity_poly.pdbx_seq_one_letter_code
_entity_poly.pdbx_strand_id
1 'polypeptide(L)'
;MVSCPTCGRTKIDLIGLANQVENMVTEFDHLNVKVAVMGCVVNGPGEAREADLGIAGGIGEGLLIRKGEVIRKVPEEQLLEALRQELMKL
;
A
#
# COMPACT_ATOMS: atom_id res chain seq x y z
N MET A 1 -10.29 3.86 -3.66
CA MET A 1 -9.55 3.33 -2.50
C MET A 1 -10.32 2.16 -1.91
N VAL A 2 -9.66 1.03 -1.67
CA VAL A 2 -10.19 -0.06 -0.83
C VAL A 2 -9.40 -0.01 0.47
N SER A 3 -10.02 0.46 1.55
CA SER A 3 -9.43 0.46 2.88
C SER A 3 -10.04 -0.68 3.70
N CYS A 4 -9.19 -1.60 4.17
CA CYS A 4 -9.61 -2.61 5.13
C CYS A 4 -10.07 -1.91 6.42
N PRO A 5 -11.23 -2.29 7.00
CA PRO A 5 -11.72 -1.69 8.24
C PRO A 5 -10.65 -1.84 9.32
N THR A 6 -10.26 -0.73 9.93
CA THR A 6 -9.25 -0.62 10.98
C THR A 6 -9.49 -1.67 12.07
N CYS A 7 -8.69 -2.74 12.06
CA CYS A 7 -8.69 -3.78 13.10
C CYS A 7 -7.68 -3.38 14.18
N GLY A 8 -8.01 -3.58 15.47
CA GLY A 8 -7.12 -3.32 16.62
C GLY A 8 -5.81 -4.12 16.66
N ARG A 9 -5.48 -4.87 15.59
CA ARG A 9 -4.18 -5.50 15.34
C ARG A 9 -3.22 -4.63 14.52
N THR A 10 -3.68 -3.47 14.05
CA THR A 10 -2.87 -2.53 13.28
C THR A 10 -1.90 -1.85 14.22
N LYS A 11 -0.66 -2.33 14.27
CA LYS A 11 0.42 -1.81 15.13
C LYS A 11 1.19 -0.65 14.48
N ILE A 12 0.70 -0.16 13.36
CA ILE A 12 1.24 0.97 12.60
C ILE A 12 0.19 2.06 12.44
N ASP A 13 0.63 3.28 12.14
CA ASP A 13 -0.28 4.37 11.80
C ASP A 13 -0.81 4.20 10.36
N LEU A 14 -1.72 3.24 10.18
CA LEU A 14 -2.38 2.99 8.89
C LEU A 14 -3.11 4.22 8.37
N ILE A 15 -3.70 5.03 9.26
CA ILE A 15 -4.43 6.24 8.88
C ILE A 15 -3.45 7.27 8.31
N GLY A 16 -2.32 7.49 8.97
CA GLY A 16 -1.25 8.35 8.49
C GLY A 16 -0.69 7.88 7.14
N LEU A 17 -0.41 6.57 7.01
CA LEU A 17 0.09 5.99 5.77
C LEU A 17 -0.95 6.10 4.63
N ALA A 18 -2.21 5.78 4.90
CA ALA A 18 -3.29 5.85 3.91
C ALA A 18 -3.48 7.30 3.41
N ASN A 19 -3.45 8.29 4.30
CA ASN A 19 -3.52 9.70 3.91
C ASN A 19 -2.33 10.12 3.03
N GLN A 20 -1.11 9.69 3.37
CA GLN A 20 0.07 10.00 2.55
C GLN A 20 -0.02 9.36 1.16
N VAL A 21 -0.45 8.10 1.09
CA VAL A 21 -0.65 7.40 -0.17
C VAL A 21 -1.77 8.05 -0.97
N GLU A 22 -2.90 8.40 -0.36
CA GLU A 22 -4.02 9.04 -1.05
C GLU A 22 -3.61 10.36 -1.70
N ASN A 23 -2.91 11.22 -0.94
CA ASN A 23 -2.37 12.48 -1.47
C ASN A 23 -1.41 12.23 -2.63
N MET A 24 -0.51 11.26 -2.51
CA MET A 24 0.45 10.91 -3.55
C MET A 24 -0.25 10.35 -4.80
N VAL A 25 -1.19 9.42 -4.63
CA VAL A 25 -1.93 8.78 -5.74
C VAL A 25 -2.79 9.81 -6.48
N THR A 26 -3.22 10.89 -5.82
CA THR A 26 -3.93 12.00 -6.49
C THR A 26 -3.07 12.67 -7.57
N GLU A 27 -1.73 12.69 -7.43
CA GLU A 27 -0.82 13.17 -8.50
C GLU A 27 -0.85 12.25 -9.73
N PHE A 28 -1.16 10.96 -9.53
CA PHE A 28 -1.18 9.90 -10.52
C PHE A 28 -2.61 9.47 -10.93
N ASP A 29 -3.63 10.26 -10.58
CA ASP A 29 -5.04 9.93 -10.83
C ASP A 29 -5.34 9.69 -12.33
N HIS A 30 -4.55 10.34 -13.19
CA HIS A 30 -4.57 10.15 -14.64
C HIS A 30 -4.21 8.73 -15.12
N LEU A 31 -3.52 7.91 -14.31
CA LEU A 31 -3.09 6.57 -14.69
C LEU A 31 -4.18 5.50 -14.54
N ASN A 32 -5.36 5.83 -13.98
CA ASN A 32 -6.47 4.88 -13.75
C ASN A 32 -6.01 3.57 -13.07
N VAL A 33 -5.03 3.67 -12.17
CA VAL A 33 -4.41 2.56 -11.42
C VAL A 33 -5.15 2.36 -10.12
N LYS A 34 -5.52 1.12 -9.78
CA LYS A 34 -6.05 0.82 -8.46
C LYS A 34 -4.92 0.62 -7.45
N VAL A 35 -4.87 1.47 -6.44
CA VAL A 35 -3.93 1.36 -5.31
C VAL A 35 -4.65 0.90 -4.05
N ALA A 36 -4.09 -0.11 -3.39
CA ALA A 36 -4.56 -0.67 -2.11
C ALA A 36 -3.61 -0.34 -0.96
N VAL A 37 -4.13 0.05 0.21
CA VAL A 37 -3.32 0.29 1.41
C VAL A 37 -3.85 -0.57 2.54
N MET A 38 -2.99 -1.43 3.07
CA MET A 38 -3.34 -2.45 4.05
C MET A 38 -2.52 -2.28 5.33
N GLY A 39 -3.18 -2.35 6.49
CA GLY A 39 -2.50 -2.24 7.80
C GLY A 39 -1.99 -3.55 8.38
N CYS A 40 -2.00 -4.61 7.58
CA CYS A 40 -1.59 -5.94 8.01
C CYS A 40 -0.99 -6.73 6.84
N VAL A 41 0.25 -7.16 6.99
CA VAL A 41 0.97 -8.01 6.03
C VAL A 41 0.37 -9.42 5.87
N VAL A 42 -0.49 -9.85 6.79
CA VAL A 42 -1.07 -11.21 6.79
C VAL A 42 -2.22 -11.34 5.79
N ASN A 43 -3.18 -10.41 5.82
CA ASN A 43 -4.33 -10.43 4.91
C ASN A 43 -4.16 -9.51 3.70
N GLY A 44 -3.21 -8.56 3.77
CA GLY A 44 -2.97 -7.56 2.73
C GLY A 44 -2.74 -8.11 1.32
N PRO A 45 -1.97 -9.20 1.10
CA PRO A 45 -1.76 -9.76 -0.24
C PRO A 45 -3.04 -10.28 -0.89
N GLY A 46 -3.93 -10.90 -0.10
CA GLY A 46 -5.20 -11.45 -0.60
C GLY A 46 -6.18 -10.35 -1.01
N GLU A 47 -6.27 -9.29 -0.19
CA GLU A 47 -7.15 -8.15 -0.44
C GLU A 47 -6.62 -7.21 -1.54
N ALA A 48 -5.31 -7.16 -1.76
CA ALA A 48 -4.68 -6.36 -2.82
C ALA A 48 -4.72 -7.03 -4.20
N ARG A 49 -5.35 -8.20 -4.36
CA ARG A 49 -5.45 -8.92 -5.63
C ARG A 49 -6.33 -8.22 -6.67
N GLU A 50 -7.28 -7.43 -6.21
CA GLU A 50 -8.14 -6.59 -7.06
C GLU A 50 -7.50 -5.23 -7.42
N ALA A 51 -6.37 -4.91 -6.80
CA ALA A 51 -5.61 -3.69 -7.04
C ALA A 51 -4.42 -3.96 -7.96
N ASP A 52 -4.09 -2.99 -8.81
CA ASP A 52 -2.90 -3.06 -9.66
C ASP A 52 -1.63 -2.98 -8.82
N LEU A 53 -1.64 -2.07 -7.84
CA LEU A 53 -0.59 -1.88 -6.86
C LEU A 53 -1.19 -1.87 -5.45
N GLY A 54 -0.41 -2.33 -4.48
CA GLY A 54 -0.82 -2.32 -3.09
C GLY A 54 0.39 -2.22 -2.18
N ILE A 55 0.16 -1.68 -0.99
CA ILE A 55 1.14 -1.71 0.09
C ILE A 55 0.52 -2.32 1.34
N ALA A 56 1.29 -3.12 2.05
CA ALA A 56 0.93 -3.64 3.35
C ALA A 56 1.98 -3.20 4.38
N GLY A 57 1.58 -2.38 5.33
CA GLY A 57 2.45 -1.95 6.41
C GLY A 57 2.40 -2.91 7.60
N GLY A 58 3.56 -3.11 8.22
CA GLY A 58 3.78 -3.89 9.43
C GLY A 58 4.82 -3.20 10.32
N ILE A 59 5.11 -3.77 11.49
CA ILE A 59 5.98 -3.13 12.49
C ILE A 59 7.41 -2.98 11.94
N GLY A 60 7.80 -1.78 11.50
CA GLY A 60 9.14 -1.50 10.96
C GLY A 60 9.42 -2.12 9.58
N GLU A 61 8.42 -2.72 8.95
CA GLU A 61 8.54 -3.33 7.63
C GLU A 61 7.28 -3.10 6.80
N GLY A 62 7.43 -2.99 5.49
CA GLY A 62 6.35 -2.87 4.55
C GLY A 62 6.55 -3.77 3.35
N LEU A 63 5.44 -4.26 2.82
CA LEU A 63 5.40 -5.10 1.63
C LEU A 63 4.76 -4.31 0.49
N LEU A 64 5.44 -4.33 -0.66
CA LEU A 64 4.93 -3.85 -1.91
C LEU A 64 4.30 -5.03 -2.66
N ILE A 65 3.04 -4.87 -3.03
CA ILE A 65 2.21 -5.89 -3.63
C ILE A 65 1.78 -5.38 -5.01
N ARG A 66 1.80 -6.23 -6.02
CA ARG A 66 1.33 -5.92 -7.37
C ARG A 66 0.41 -7.03 -7.84
N LYS A 67 -0.84 -6.71 -8.18
CA LYS A 67 -1.87 -7.68 -8.59
C LYS A 67 -2.00 -8.89 -7.64
N GLY A 68 -1.82 -8.65 -6.33
CA GLY A 68 -1.89 -9.68 -5.29
C GLY A 68 -0.59 -10.46 -5.03
N GLU A 69 0.51 -10.17 -5.72
CA GLU A 69 1.82 -10.79 -5.47
C GLU A 69 2.78 -9.82 -4.78
N VAL A 70 3.48 -10.28 -3.74
CA VAL A 70 4.49 -9.47 -3.05
C VAL A 70 5.72 -9.36 -3.94
N ILE A 71 5.96 -8.17 -4.50
CA ILE A 71 7.09 -7.92 -5.40
C ILE A 71 8.33 -7.44 -4.66
N ARG A 72 8.17 -6.79 -3.50
CA ARG A 72 9.30 -6.27 -2.72
C ARG A 72 8.94 -6.12 -1.24
N LYS A 73 9.92 -6.34 -0.38
CA LYS A 73 9.86 -5.97 1.05
C LYS A 73 10.82 -4.81 1.29
N VAL A 74 10.33 -3.74 1.91
CA VAL A 74 11.12 -2.54 2.22
C VAL A 74 10.83 -2.11 3.66
N PRO A 75 11.67 -1.28 4.29
CA PRO A 75 11.33 -0.64 5.56
C PRO A 75 10.06 0.22 5.43
N GLU A 76 9.31 0.38 6.52
CA GLU A 76 8.08 1.19 6.56
C GLU A 76 8.33 2.63 6.04
N GLU A 77 9.45 3.23 6.43
CA GLU A 77 9.90 4.56 5.98
C GLU A 77 10.10 4.67 4.46
N GLN A 78 10.49 3.57 3.81
CA GLN A 78 10.73 3.52 2.36
C GLN A 78 9.51 3.03 1.58
N LEU A 79 8.44 2.62 2.27
CA LEU A 79 7.26 2.02 1.64
C LEU A 79 6.55 3.02 0.72
N LEU A 80 6.40 4.26 1.19
CA LEU A 80 5.78 5.33 0.41
C LEU A 80 6.60 5.66 -0.84
N GLU A 81 7.92 5.80 -0.67
CA GLU A 81 8.82 6.10 -1.79
C GLU A 81 8.86 4.95 -2.81
N ALA A 82 8.90 3.70 -2.34
CA ALA A 82 8.86 2.53 -3.21
C ALA A 82 7.56 2.45 -4.01
N LEU A 83 6.41 2.74 -3.39
CA LEU A 83 5.13 2.83 -4.09
C LEU A 83 5.14 3.94 -5.14
N ARG A 84 5.67 5.12 -4.80
CA ARG A 84 5.82 6.25 -5.75
C ARG A 84 6.63 5.85 -6.97
N GLN A 85 7.76 5.17 -6.76
CA GLN A 85 8.62 4.74 -7.85
C GLN A 85 7.94 3.74 -8.77
N GLU A 86 7.14 2.81 -8.24
CA GLU A 86 6.38 1.88 -9.08
C GLU A 86 5.25 2.56 -9.85
N LEU A 87 4.57 3.55 -9.23
CA LEU A 87 3.57 4.37 -9.94
C LEU A 87 4.19 5.18 -11.08
N MET A 88 5.41 5.70 -10.89
CA MET A 88 6.12 6.47 -11.92
C MET A 88 6.61 5.61 -13.11
N LYS A 89 6.67 4.29 -12.94
CA LYS A 89 7.05 3.34 -14.01
C LYS A 89 5.85 2.84 -14.83
N LEU A 90 4.64 3.08 -14.34
CA LEU A 90 3.38 2.76 -15.03
C LEU A 90 3.03 3.87 -16.01
#